data_AF-A0A9P0CSU6-F1
#
_entry.id   AF-A0A9P0CSU6-F1
#
_cell.length_a   1.000
_cell.length_b   1.000
_cell.length_c   1.000
_cell.angle_alpha   90.00
_cell.angle_beta   90.00
_cell.angle_gamma   90.00
#
_symmetry.space_group_name_H-M   'P 1'
#
loop_
_entity.id
_entity.type
_entity.pdbx_description
1 polymer ?
#
loop_
_entity_poly.entity_id
_entity_poly.type
_entity_poly.pdbx_seq_one_letter_code
_entity_poly.pdbx_strand_id
1 'polypeptide(L)'
;MFWLDLASCHYARQTKDWLVANNIPFVPKEDNPPNIPQARSIEEFCTLLSKKVYDNGWEAENEEQLRRKIYQKIQEINVATIQSLDTKKRRIEDQIMIFVNCLHSLSKVENLNK
;
A
#
# COMPACT_ATOMS: atom_id res chain seq x y z
N MET A 1 10.96 0.90 -3.82
CA MET A 1 10.50 1.85 -2.79
C MET A 1 9.44 1.15 -1.96
N PHE A 2 9.66 1.01 -0.66
CA PHE A 2 8.74 0.39 0.28
C PHE A 2 7.73 1.43 0.79
N TRP A 3 6.44 1.14 0.67
CA TRP A 3 5.39 2.11 1.00
C TRP A 3 4.49 1.54 2.09
N LEU A 4 4.81 1.88 3.34
CA LEU A 4 4.09 1.48 4.53
C LEU A 4 2.76 2.26 4.67
N ASP A 5 1.81 1.71 5.42
CA ASP A 5 0.65 2.51 5.85
C ASP A 5 1.07 3.58 6.89
N LEU A 6 0.14 4.45 7.28
CA LEU A 6 0.38 5.55 8.22
C LEU A 6 0.33 5.17 9.70
N ALA A 7 0.32 3.87 10.05
CA ALA A 7 0.37 3.45 11.44
C ALA A 7 1.62 4.02 12.14
N SER A 8 1.44 4.47 13.38
CA SER A 8 2.51 5.14 14.13
C SER A 8 3.74 4.25 14.33
N CYS A 9 3.56 2.94 14.47
CA CYS A 9 4.65 1.96 14.58
C CYS A 9 5.53 1.90 13.32
N HIS A 10 4.98 2.09 12.13
CA HIS A 10 5.73 2.06 10.87
C HIS A 10 6.68 3.25 10.72
N TYR A 11 6.36 4.38 11.35
CA TYR A 11 7.18 5.60 11.34
C TYR A 11 7.90 5.86 12.66
N ALA A 12 7.82 4.93 13.61
CA ALA A 12 8.59 4.99 14.84
C ALA A 12 10.10 5.03 14.53
N ARG A 13 10.87 5.68 15.41
CA ARG A 13 12.31 5.85 15.23
C ARG A 13 13.02 4.52 14.99
N GLN A 14 12.76 3.52 15.83
CA GLN A 14 13.36 2.19 15.73
C GLN A 14 13.10 1.54 14.37
N THR A 15 11.87 1.65 13.85
CA THR A 15 11.50 1.11 12.54
C THR A 15 12.27 1.80 11.41
N LYS A 16 12.34 3.15 11.44
CA LYS A 16 13.09 3.91 10.44
C LYS A 16 14.58 3.61 10.50
N ASP A 17 15.17 3.58 11.69
CA ASP A 17 16.58 3.28 11.90
C ASP A 17 16.93 1.88 11.33
N TRP A 18 16.05 0.90 11.53
CA TRP A 18 16.21 -0.44 10.96
C TRP A 18 16.12 -0.44 9.43
N LEU A 19 15.14 0.25 8.83
CA LEU A 19 14.99 0.34 7.37
C LEU A 19 16.22 0.98 6.72
N VAL A 20 16.73 2.06 7.32
CA VAL A 20 17.97 2.75 6.88
C VAL A 20 19.17 1.81 7.00
N ALA A 21 19.35 1.14 8.14
CA ALA A 21 20.46 0.22 8.37
C ALA A 21 20.47 -0.97 7.38
N ASN A 22 19.31 -1.36 6.86
CA ASN A 22 19.16 -2.44 5.88
C ASN A 22 19.09 -1.95 4.43
N ASN A 23 19.33 -0.66 4.16
CA ASN A 23 19.26 -0.06 2.83
C ASN A 23 17.92 -0.28 2.13
N ILE A 24 16.82 -0.28 2.89
CA ILE A 24 15.47 -0.42 2.34
C ILE A 24 14.92 0.98 2.09
N PRO A 25 14.82 1.44 0.84
CA PRO A 25 14.24 2.76 0.54
C PRO A 25 12.75 2.73 0.88
N PHE A 26 12.26 3.72 1.62
CA PHE A 26 10.85 3.83 2.03
C PHE A 26 10.29 5.23 1.82
N VAL A 27 8.96 5.33 1.69
CA VAL A 27 8.24 6.61 1.53
C VAL A 27 8.18 7.36 2.87
N PRO A 28 8.73 8.59 2.98
CA PRO A 28 8.62 9.44 4.16
C PRO A 28 7.16 9.68 4.57
N LYS A 29 6.91 9.96 5.84
CA LYS A 29 5.54 10.13 6.35
C LYS A 29 4.83 11.32 5.70
N GLU A 30 5.56 12.41 5.58
CA GLU A 30 5.18 13.66 4.93
C GLU A 30 4.82 13.49 3.45
N ASP A 31 5.39 12.48 2.78
CA ASP A 31 5.11 12.13 1.39
C ASP A 31 4.10 10.97 1.25
N ASN A 32 3.51 10.48 2.36
CA ASN A 32 2.51 9.41 2.36
C ASN A 32 1.13 9.99 2.67
N PRO A 33 0.29 10.25 1.64
CA PRO A 33 -1.02 10.84 1.85
C PRO A 33 -1.90 9.98 2.77
N PRO A 34 -2.70 10.60 3.66
CA PRO A 34 -3.69 9.86 4.44
C PRO A 34 -4.85 9.35 3.59
N ASN A 35 -5.50 8.29 4.06
CA ASN A 35 -6.78 7.80 3.53
C ASN A 35 -6.78 7.42 2.03
N ILE A 36 -5.65 6.91 1.51
CA ILE A 36 -5.53 6.38 0.14
C ILE A 36 -5.19 4.88 0.11
N PRO A 37 -6.00 4.02 0.75
CA PRO A 37 -5.71 2.59 0.85
C PRO A 37 -5.51 1.93 -0.53
N GLN A 38 -6.26 2.37 -1.55
CA GLN A 38 -6.18 1.89 -2.93
C GLN A 38 -4.82 2.14 -3.61
N ALA A 39 -4.03 3.10 -3.13
CA ALA A 39 -2.70 3.37 -3.67
C ALA A 39 -1.61 2.48 -3.02
N ARG A 40 -1.95 1.73 -1.96
CA ARG A 40 -1.01 0.87 -1.24
C ARG A 40 -1.22 -0.59 -1.68
N SER A 41 -0.29 -1.12 -2.47
CA SER A 41 -0.36 -2.51 -2.96
C SER A 41 -0.42 -3.55 -1.83
N ILE A 42 0.13 -3.24 -0.65
CA ILE A 42 0.03 -4.10 0.53
C ILE A 42 -1.41 -4.24 1.05
N GLU A 43 -2.22 -3.18 1.00
CA GLU A 43 -3.61 -3.23 1.48
C GLU A 43 -4.49 -4.05 0.53
N GLU A 44 -4.28 -3.91 -0.78
CA GLU A 44 -4.94 -4.76 -1.77
C GLU A 44 -4.50 -6.23 -1.64
N PHE A 45 -3.21 -6.48 -1.39
CA PHE A 45 -2.70 -7.82 -1.12
C PHE A 45 -3.34 -8.44 0.13
N CYS A 46 -3.40 -7.70 1.25
CA CYS A 46 -4.06 -8.15 2.47
C CYS A 46 -5.55 -8.47 2.23
N THR A 47 -6.24 -7.66 1.42
CA THR A 47 -7.64 -7.91 1.03
C THR A 47 -7.77 -9.20 0.20
N LEU A 48 -6.89 -9.41 -0.77
CA LEU A 48 -6.86 -10.63 -1.59
C LEU A 48 -6.58 -11.88 -0.73
N LEU A 49 -5.58 -11.80 0.15
CA LEU A 49 -5.20 -12.88 1.04
C LEU A 49 -6.32 -13.23 2.01
N SER A 50 -6.94 -12.22 2.63
CA SER A 50 -8.09 -12.40 3.53
C SER A 50 -9.24 -13.14 2.82
N LYS A 51 -9.61 -12.72 1.60
CA LYS A 51 -10.63 -13.42 0.79
C LYS A 51 -10.29 -14.88 0.55
N LYS A 52 -9.02 -15.20 0.29
CA LYS A 52 -8.57 -16.59 0.08
C LYS A 52 -8.55 -17.43 1.36
N VAL A 53 -8.22 -16.81 2.50
CA VAL A 53 -8.15 -17.49 3.80
C VAL A 53 -9.54 -17.87 4.28
N TYR A 54 -10.48 -16.93 4.23
CA TYR A 54 -11.85 -17.08 4.73
C TYR A 54 -12.85 -17.55 3.66
N ASP A 55 -12.34 -18.07 2.53
CA ASP A 55 -13.17 -18.58 1.45
C ASP A 55 -14.09 -19.71 1.93
N ASN A 56 -15.32 -19.77 1.39
CA ASN A 56 -16.35 -20.73 1.77
C ASN A 56 -16.71 -20.76 3.27
N GLY A 57 -16.59 -19.62 3.96
CA GLY A 57 -16.95 -19.51 5.38
C GLY A 57 -15.98 -20.23 6.31
N TRP A 58 -14.74 -20.45 5.86
CA TRP A 58 -13.71 -21.04 6.71
C TRP A 58 -13.39 -20.08 7.88
N GLU A 59 -13.30 -20.60 9.09
CA GLU A 59 -12.92 -19.86 10.29
C GLU A 59 -11.78 -20.58 11.01
N ALA A 60 -10.95 -19.82 11.74
CA ALA A 60 -9.86 -20.38 12.53
C ALA A 60 -10.33 -20.62 13.97
N GLU A 61 -10.06 -21.80 14.50
CA GLU A 61 -10.29 -22.18 15.90
C GLU A 61 -9.17 -21.67 16.82
N ASN A 62 -7.97 -21.45 16.27
CA ASN A 62 -6.81 -20.95 16.99
C ASN A 62 -5.80 -20.28 16.05
N GLU A 63 -4.86 -19.56 16.65
CA GLU A 63 -3.81 -18.81 15.93
C GLU A 63 -2.95 -19.72 15.04
N GLU A 64 -2.62 -20.92 15.49
CA GLU A 64 -1.76 -21.83 14.73
C GLU A 64 -2.45 -22.31 13.45
N GLN A 65 -3.74 -22.59 13.51
CA GLN A 65 -4.54 -22.94 12.34
C GLN A 65 -4.63 -21.78 11.35
N LEU A 66 -4.86 -20.56 11.85
CA LEU A 66 -4.86 -19.34 11.02
C LEU A 66 -3.51 -19.14 10.34
N ARG A 67 -2.42 -19.26 11.09
CA ARG A 67 -1.05 -19.10 10.60
C ARG A 67 -0.75 -20.09 9.47
N ARG A 68 -1.07 -21.37 9.65
CA ARG A 68 -0.89 -22.40 8.61
C ARG A 68 -1.71 -22.09 7.36
N LYS A 69 -2.97 -21.68 7.52
CA LYS A 69 -3.85 -21.32 6.40
C LYS A 69 -3.32 -20.12 5.64
N ILE A 70 -2.85 -19.08 6.34
CA ILE A 70 -2.21 -17.91 5.73
C ILE A 70 -1.01 -18.33 4.90
N TYR A 71 -0.07 -19.12 5.45
CA TYR A 71 1.10 -19.58 4.69
C TYR A 71 0.71 -20.39 3.47
N GLN A 72 -0.26 -21.30 3.59
CA GLN A 72 -0.78 -22.06 2.47
C GLN A 72 -1.33 -21.14 1.38
N LYS A 73 -2.16 -20.15 1.73
CA LYS A 73 -2.77 -19.23 0.76
C LYS A 73 -1.78 -18.26 0.13
N ILE A 74 -0.72 -17.86 0.84
CA ILE A 74 0.36 -17.07 0.26
C ILE A 74 1.07 -17.84 -0.86
N GLN A 75 1.34 -19.14 -0.68
CA GLN A 75 1.96 -19.97 -1.72
C GLN A 75 1.09 -20.16 -2.97
N GLU A 76 -0.23 -20.01 -2.83
CA GLU A 76 -1.17 -20.06 -3.96
C GLU A 76 -1.25 -18.74 -4.75
N ILE A 77 -0.71 -17.63 -4.22
CA ILE A 77 -0.74 -16.33 -4.90
C ILE A 77 0.44 -16.27 -5.88
N ASN A 78 0.12 -16.23 -7.18
CA ASN A 78 1.12 -16.13 -8.23
C ASN A 78 1.82 -14.76 -8.20
N VAL A 79 3.12 -14.75 -8.45
CA VAL A 79 3.95 -13.55 -8.65
C VAL A 79 3.33 -12.60 -9.67
N ALA A 80 2.71 -13.09 -10.74
CA ALA A 80 2.03 -12.27 -11.74
C ALA A 80 0.85 -11.46 -11.13
N THR A 81 0.16 -12.01 -10.14
CA THR A 81 -0.89 -11.29 -9.40
C THR A 81 -0.28 -10.17 -8.56
N ILE A 82 0.86 -10.41 -7.91
CA ILE A 82 1.56 -9.38 -7.12
C ILE A 82 2.03 -8.23 -8.04
N GLN A 83 2.60 -8.57 -9.20
CA GLN A 83 3.05 -7.59 -10.19
C GLN A 83 1.90 -6.73 -10.76
N SER A 84 0.70 -7.30 -10.90
CA SER A 84 -0.46 -6.55 -11.39
C SER A 84 -0.97 -5.53 -10.36
N LEU A 85 -0.92 -5.87 -9.06
CA LEU A 85 -1.23 -4.93 -7.96
C LEU A 85 -0.27 -3.73 -7.99
N ASP A 86 1.03 -3.96 -8.15
CA ASP A 86 2.01 -2.88 -8.26
C ASP A 86 1.83 -2.03 -9.52
N THR A 87 1.38 -2.63 -10.62
CA THR A 87 1.10 -1.89 -11.85
C THR A 87 -0.14 -1.01 -11.71
N LYS A 88 -1.18 -1.49 -11.01
CA LYS A 88 -2.38 -0.70 -10.71
C LYS A 88 -2.05 0.50 -9.83
N LYS A 89 -1.22 0.31 -8.82
CA LYS A 89 -0.70 1.39 -7.96
C LYS A 89 -0.08 2.52 -8.77
N ARG A 90 0.85 2.22 -9.69
CA ARG A 90 1.48 3.24 -10.55
C ARG A 90 0.45 4.08 -11.32
N ARG A 91 -0.61 3.45 -11.82
CA ARG A 91 -1.69 4.19 -12.53
C ARG A 91 -2.45 5.15 -11.64
N ILE A 92 -2.69 4.77 -10.38
CA ILE A 92 -3.37 5.64 -9.40
C ILE A 92 -2.47 6.83 -9.05
N GLU A 93 -1.17 6.58 -8.85
CA GLU A 93 -0.18 7.64 -8.63
C GLU A 93 -0.14 8.62 -9.81
N ASP A 94 -0.08 8.10 -11.05
CA ASP A 94 -0.11 8.92 -12.26
C ASP A 94 -1.36 9.80 -12.34
N GLN A 95 -2.54 9.23 -12.04
CA GLN A 95 -3.80 9.98 -12.03
C GLN A 95 -3.84 11.08 -10.97
N ILE A 96 -3.33 10.81 -9.76
CA ILE A 96 -3.21 11.80 -8.69
C ILE A 96 -2.27 12.94 -9.13
N MET A 97 -1.12 12.61 -9.70
CA MET A 97 -0.16 13.61 -10.16
C MET A 97 -0.72 14.49 -11.28
N ILE A 98 -1.44 13.90 -12.26
CA ILE A 98 -2.12 14.66 -13.31
C ILE A 98 -3.13 15.64 -12.70
N PHE A 99 -3.93 15.18 -11.72
CA PHE A 99 -4.93 16.02 -11.05
C PHE A 99 -4.28 17.19 -10.28
N VAL A 100 -3.23 16.93 -9.51
CA VAL A 100 -2.48 17.96 -8.76
C VAL A 100 -1.89 19.01 -9.72
N ASN A 101 -1.30 18.58 -10.84
CA ASN A 101 -0.73 19.48 -11.85
C ASN A 101 -1.81 20.33 -12.54
N CYS A 102 -2.98 19.76 -12.82
CA CYS A 102 -4.14 20.51 -13.32
C CYS A 102 -4.57 21.60 -12.32
N LEU A 103 -4.76 21.25 -11.04
CA LEU A 103 -5.16 22.22 -10.01
C LEU A 103 -4.14 23.35 -9.85
N HIS A 104 -2.84 23.02 -9.82
CA HIS A 104 -1.79 24.02 -9.73
C HIS A 104 -1.81 24.97 -10.95
N SER A 105 -2.05 24.45 -12.15
CA SER A 105 -2.15 25.25 -13.37
C SER A 105 -3.38 26.17 -13.35
N LEU A 106 -4.53 25.67 -12.89
CA LEU A 106 -5.74 26.47 -12.73
C LEU A 106 -5.54 27.61 -11.72
N SER A 107 -4.88 27.34 -10.59
CA SER A 107 -4.57 28.37 -9.58
C SER A 107 -3.67 29.49 -10.12
N LYS A 108 -2.73 29.16 -11.02
CA LYS A 108 -1.89 30.16 -11.70
C LYS A 108 -2.71 31.02 -12.64
N VAL A 109 -3.62 30.42 -13.40
CA VAL A 109 -4.53 31.15 -14.31
C VAL A 109 -5.43 32.12 -13.52
N GLU A 110 -6.01 31.69 -12.41
CA GLU A 110 -6.84 32.55 -11.56
C GLU A 110 -6.07 33.71 -10.93
N ASN A 111 -4.81 33.51 -10.55
CA ASN A 111 -3.96 34.59 -10.00
C ASN A 111 -3.42 35.56 -11.07
N LEU A 112 -3.31 35.13 -12.33
CA LEU A 112 -2.97 36.01 -13.45
C LEU A 112 -4.15 36.88 -13.92
N ASN A 113 -5.38 36.49 -13.58
CA ASN A 113 -6.62 37.20 -13.93
C ASN A 113 -7.15 38.13 -12.82
N LYS A 114 -6.36 38.35 -11.76
CA LYS A 114 -6.61 39.33 -10.67
C LYS A 114 -5.66 40.51 -10.80
#